data_AF-A0A4Q5QT40-F1
#
_entry.id   AF-A0A4Q5QT40-F1
#
_cell.length_a   1.000
_cell.length_b   1.000
_cell.length_c   1.000
_cell.angle_alpha   90.00
_cell.angle_beta   90.00
_cell.angle_gamma   90.00
#
_symmetry.space_group_name_H-M   'P 1'
#
loop_
_entity.id
_entity.type
_entity.pdbx_description
1 polymer ?
#
loop_
_entity_poly.entity_id
_entity_poly.type
_entity_poly.pdbx_seq_one_letter_code
_entity_poly.pdbx_strand_id
1 'polypeptide(L)'
;MRIQRAIAIAKADENRLIRFIERRDRFLDALDWDSLPEQLAREAAMMDELLATELAEAACYVIWLEECIGFGVEDIVAVHDLQPLSVIRSIAALA
;
A
#
# COMPACT_ATOMS: atom_id res chain seq x y z
N MET A 1 -16.79 8.69 -12.60
CA MET A 1 -15.49 8.36 -13.22
C MET A 1 -15.61 6.95 -13.75
N ARG A 2 -15.28 6.73 -15.03
CA ARG A 2 -15.45 5.41 -15.66
C ARG A 2 -14.79 4.31 -14.84
N ILE A 3 -15.51 3.24 -14.56
CA ILE A 3 -15.04 2.14 -13.70
C ILE A 3 -13.74 1.51 -14.20
N GLN A 4 -13.57 1.41 -15.53
CA GLN A 4 -12.34 0.93 -16.16
C GLN A 4 -11.13 1.80 -15.80
N ARG A 5 -11.33 3.12 -15.73
CA ARG A 5 -10.29 4.06 -15.29
C ARG A 5 -10.02 3.92 -13.79
N ALA A 6 -11.05 3.65 -12.99
CA ALA A 6 -10.89 3.38 -11.55
C ALA A 6 -10.02 2.16 -11.31
N ILE A 7 -10.29 1.05 -12.00
CA ILE A 7 -9.50 -0.18 -11.90
C ILE A 7 -8.06 0.06 -12.33
N ALA A 8 -7.85 0.79 -13.42
CA ALA A 8 -6.50 1.10 -13.89
C ALA A 8 -5.69 1.89 -12.84
N ILE A 9 -6.33 2.85 -12.15
CA ILE A 9 -5.70 3.62 -11.06
C ILE A 9 -5.44 2.70 -9.86
N ALA A 10 -6.44 1.96 -9.38
CA ALA A 10 -6.32 1.07 -8.22
C ALA A 10 -5.23 0.01 -8.41
N LYS A 11 -5.16 -0.62 -9.60
CA LYS A 11 -4.08 -1.56 -9.94
C LYS A 11 -2.71 -0.88 -10.01
N ALA A 12 -2.64 0.36 -10.46
CA ALA A 12 -1.37 1.09 -10.49
C ALA A 12 -0.88 1.39 -9.06
N ASP A 13 -1.79 1.73 -8.15
CA ASP A 13 -1.50 2.00 -6.74
C ASP A 13 -1.09 0.74 -5.98
N GLU A 14 -1.84 -0.35 -6.13
CA GLU A 14 -1.48 -1.67 -5.58
C GLU A 14 -0.07 -2.09 -6.04
N ASN A 15 0.21 -2.01 -7.34
CA ASN A 15 1.53 -2.34 -7.88
C ASN A 15 2.64 -1.39 -7.35
N ARG A 16 2.31 -0.14 -7.04
CA ARG A 16 3.27 0.80 -6.44
C ARG A 16 3.58 0.39 -5.01
N LEU A 17 2.60 -0.05 -4.24
CA LEU A 17 2.77 -0.54 -2.88
C LEU A 17 3.58 -1.84 -2.85
N ILE A 18 3.29 -2.79 -3.74
CA ILE A 18 4.08 -4.03 -3.90
C ILE A 18 5.56 -3.70 -4.14
N ARG A 19 5.86 -2.84 -5.13
CA ARG A 19 7.24 -2.44 -5.43
C ARG A 19 7.94 -1.72 -4.27
N PHE A 20 7.18 -0.99 -3.45
CA PHE A 20 7.73 -0.34 -2.26
C PHE A 20 8.09 -1.38 -1.20
N ILE A 21 7.19 -2.33 -0.93
CA ILE A 21 7.42 -3.43 0.02
C ILE A 21 8.65 -4.25 -0.40
N GLU A 22 8.72 -4.70 -1.66
CA GLU A 22 9.87 -5.45 -2.19
C GLU A 22 11.20 -4.69 -2.09
N ARG A 23 11.17 -3.35 -2.14
CA ARG A 23 12.37 -2.53 -1.97
C ARG A 23 12.76 -2.42 -0.50
N ARG A 24 11.77 -2.26 0.39
CA ARG A 24 11.98 -2.25 1.85
C ARG A 24 12.55 -3.58 2.31
N ASP A 25 11.95 -4.69 1.91
CA ASP A 25 12.38 -6.03 2.33
C ASP A 25 13.84 -6.28 1.93
N ARG A 26 14.23 -5.95 0.69
CA ARG A 26 15.64 -6.02 0.26
C ARG A 26 16.59 -5.12 1.04
N PHE A 27 16.12 -3.95 1.47
CA PHE A 27 16.93 -3.04 2.30
C PHE A 27 17.09 -3.59 3.72
N LEU A 28 16.01 -4.12 4.30
CA LEU A 28 15.98 -4.72 5.62
C LEU A 28 16.81 -6.02 5.69
N ASP A 29 16.77 -6.85 4.64
CA ASP A 29 17.59 -8.06 4.52
C ASP A 29 19.10 -7.75 4.49
N ALA A 30 19.48 -6.59 3.95
CA ALA A 30 20.88 -6.15 3.86
C ALA A 30 21.37 -5.45 5.14
N LEU A 31 20.49 -5.22 6.12
CA LEU A 31 20.80 -4.44 7.30
C LEU A 31 21.46 -5.32 8.39
N ASP A 32 22.48 -4.76 9.05
CA ASP A 32 23.03 -5.37 10.26
C ASP A 32 22.14 -5.03 11.48
N TRP A 33 21.17 -5.90 11.75
CA TRP A 33 20.19 -5.73 12.81
C TRP A 33 20.79 -5.64 14.21
N ASP A 34 21.91 -6.32 14.45
CA ASP A 34 22.60 -6.32 15.75
C ASP A 34 23.27 -4.97 16.04
N SER A 35 23.49 -4.16 15.00
CA SER A 35 24.07 -2.82 15.10
C SER A 35 23.02 -1.71 15.30
N LEU A 36 21.72 -2.04 15.18
CA LEU A 36 20.65 -1.07 15.29
C LEU A 36 20.20 -0.80 16.74
N PRO A 37 19.70 0.41 17.04
CA PRO A 37 18.92 0.65 18.25
C PRO A 37 17.67 -0.23 18.29
N GLU A 38 17.37 -0.85 19.44
CA GLU A 38 16.21 -1.72 19.64
C GLU A 38 14.88 -1.06 19.23
N GLN A 39 14.74 0.24 19.51
CA GLN A 39 13.56 1.02 19.13
C GLN A 39 13.35 1.04 17.60
N LEU A 40 14.43 1.20 16.83
CA LEU A 40 14.36 1.24 15.37
C LEU A 40 14.04 -0.15 14.80
N ALA A 41 14.58 -1.21 15.39
CA ALA A 41 14.25 -2.58 14.99
C ALA A 41 12.76 -2.89 15.25
N ARG A 42 12.22 -2.41 16.37
CA ARG A 42 10.80 -2.55 16.71
C ARG A 42 9.89 -1.77 15.76
N GLU A 43 10.24 -0.53 15.45
CA GLU A 43 9.48 0.30 14.51
C GLU A 43 9.45 -0.31 13.11
N ALA A 44 10.58 -0.85 12.63
CA ALA A 44 10.64 -1.56 11.36
C ALA A 44 9.69 -2.78 11.33
N ALA A 45 9.65 -3.58 12.40
CA ALA A 45 8.74 -4.73 12.49
C ALA A 45 7.26 -4.32 12.55
N MET A 46 6.90 -3.24 13.25
CA MET A 46 5.52 -2.73 13.28
C MET A 46 5.05 -2.21 11.92
N MET A 47 5.97 -1.69 11.10
CA MET A 47 5.64 -1.26 9.74
C MET A 47 5.26 -2.42 8.82
N ASP A 48 5.76 -3.63 9.07
CA ASP A 48 5.44 -4.80 8.24
C ASP A 48 3.96 -5.16 8.33
N GLU A 49 3.37 -5.14 9.53
CA GLU A 49 1.95 -5.39 9.75
C GLU A 49 1.06 -4.30 9.11
N LEU A 50 1.47 -3.05 9.23
CA LEU A 50 0.77 -1.93 8.61
C LEU A 50 0.78 -2.03 7.08
N LEU A 51 1.93 -2.36 6.48
CA LEU A 51 2.07 -2.50 5.03
C LEU A 51 1.36 -3.73 4.49
N ALA A 52 1.31 -4.83 5.26
CA ALA A 52 0.49 -5.98 4.93
C ALA A 52 -1.01 -5.63 4.90
N THR A 53 -1.46 -4.82 5.86
CA THR A 53 -2.85 -4.34 5.93
C THR A 53 -3.17 -3.43 4.73
N GLU A 54 -2.33 -2.45 4.43
CA GLU A 54 -2.52 -1.54 3.28
C GLU A 54 -2.54 -2.32 1.95
N LEU A 55 -1.72 -3.36 1.80
CA LEU A 55 -1.70 -4.19 0.60
C LEU A 55 -2.99 -5.03 0.48
N ALA A 56 -3.45 -5.60 1.59
CA ALA A 56 -4.71 -6.35 1.61
C ALA A 56 -5.90 -5.45 1.25
N GLU A 57 -5.95 -4.23 1.79
CA GLU A 57 -6.98 -3.24 1.46
C GLU A 57 -6.94 -2.85 -0.02
N ALA A 58 -5.75 -2.63 -0.58
CA ALA A 58 -5.60 -2.32 -1.99
C ALA A 58 -6.08 -3.44 -2.91
N ALA A 59 -5.72 -4.69 -2.61
CA ALA A 59 -6.19 -5.86 -3.34
C ALA A 59 -7.72 -6.01 -3.24
N CYS A 60 -8.30 -5.84 -2.04
CA CYS A 60 -9.75 -5.87 -1.84
C CYS A 60 -10.47 -4.80 -2.66
N TYR A 61 -9.90 -3.60 -2.76
CA TYR A 61 -10.50 -2.52 -3.53
C TYR A 61 -10.50 -2.81 -5.04
N VAL A 62 -9.43 -3.41 -5.57
CA VAL A 62 -9.37 -3.86 -6.97
C VAL A 62 -10.45 -4.92 -7.22
N ILE A 63 -10.57 -5.93 -6.36
CA ILE A 63 -11.58 -6.98 -6.48
C ILE A 63 -12.99 -6.39 -6.48
N TRP A 64 -13.28 -5.48 -5.54
CA TRP A 64 -14.59 -4.83 -5.44
C TRP A 64 -14.94 -4.05 -6.71
N LEU A 65 -13.98 -3.34 -7.32
CA LEU A 65 -14.20 -2.64 -8.59
C LEU A 65 -14.45 -3.61 -9.75
N GLU A 66 -13.75 -4.75 -9.79
CA GLU A 66 -13.96 -5.79 -10.80
C GLU A 66 -15.34 -6.45 -10.65
N GLU A 67 -15.80 -6.72 -9.43
CA GLU A 67 -17.15 -7.22 -9.16
C GLU A 67 -18.24 -6.23 -9.60
N CYS A 68 -18.02 -4.92 -9.37
CA CYS A 68 -18.93 -3.87 -9.80
C CYS A 68 -19.12 -3.87 -11.34
N ILE A 69 -18.08 -4.17 -12.12
CA ILE A 69 -18.22 -4.40 -13.58
C ILE A 69 -19.16 -5.58 -13.85
N GLY A 70 -19.01 -6.68 -13.11
CA GLY A 70 -19.88 -7.86 -13.22
C GLY A 70 -21.36 -7.55 -12.95
N PHE A 71 -21.63 -6.56 -12.09
CA PHE A 71 -22.99 -6.06 -11.81
C PHE A 71 -23.50 -4.98 -12.79
N GLY A 72 -22.72 -4.63 -13.82
CA GLY A 72 -23.13 -3.65 -14.83
C GLY A 72 -22.93 -2.19 -14.39
N VAL A 73 -22.10 -1.92 -13.38
CA VAL A 73 -21.73 -0.56 -12.99
C VAL A 73 -20.75 0.02 -14.02
N GLU A 74 -21.07 1.18 -14.58
CA GLU A 74 -20.22 1.84 -15.60
C GLU A 74 -19.42 3.02 -15.05
N ASP A 75 -19.92 3.67 -14.00
CA ASP A 75 -19.35 4.89 -13.40
C ASP A 75 -19.37 4.81 -11.86
N ILE A 76 -18.30 5.31 -11.24
CA ILE A 76 -18.19 5.46 -9.78
C ILE A 76 -18.02 6.93 -9.37
N VAL A 77 -18.57 7.31 -8.22
CA VAL A 77 -18.60 8.72 -7.76
C VAL A 77 -17.34 9.12 -7.00
N ALA A 78 -16.64 8.18 -6.35
CA ALA A 78 -15.41 8.44 -5.62
C ALA A 78 -14.39 7.31 -5.81
N VAL A 79 -13.13 7.67 -6.04
CA VAL A 79 -12.01 6.75 -5.93
C VAL A 79 -11.56 6.76 -4.49
N HIS A 80 -11.44 5.58 -3.88
CA HIS A 80 -10.66 5.47 -2.67
C HIS A 80 -9.20 5.64 -3.10
N ASP A 81 -8.68 6.85 -2.95
CA ASP A 81 -7.28 7.15 -3.19
C ASP A 81 -6.51 6.42 -2.08
N LEU A 82 -6.06 5.19 -2.36
CA LEU A 82 -5.17 4.42 -1.49
C LEU A 82 -3.80 5.07 -1.56
N GLN A 83 -3.70 6.28 -1.01
CA GLN A 83 -2.46 6.99 -0.89
C GLN A 83 -1.60 6.20 0.13
N PRO A 84 -0.37 5.77 -0.22
CA PRO A 84 0.58 5.20 0.75
C PRO A 84 1.09 6.23 1.79
N LEU A 85 0.32 7.30 2.04
CA LEU A 85 0.70 8.50 2.77
C LEU A 85 0.46 8.41 4.28
N SER A 86 -0.27 7.43 4.81
CA SER A 86 -0.34 7.18 6.26
C SER A 86 1.05 6.91 6.82
N VAL A 87 1.85 6.11 6.12
CA VAL A 87 3.21 5.75 6.54
C VAL A 87 4.22 6.85 6.19
N ILE A 88 4.18 7.38 4.96
CA ILE A 88 5.16 8.37 4.49
C ILE A 88 5.05 9.72 5.22
N ARG A 89 3.84 10.18 5.57
CA ARG A 89 3.68 11.44 6.34
C ARG A 89 4.13 11.32 7.79
N SER A 90 4.01 10.14 8.40
CA SER A 90 4.47 9.91 9.76
C SER A 90 6.00 9.99 9.84
N ILE A 91 6.71 9.49 8.82
CA ILE A 91 8.18 9.53 8.76
C ILE A 91 8.69 10.90 8.29
N ALA A 92 8.03 11.57 7.34
CA ALA A 92 8.40 12.90 6.88
C ALA A 92 8.14 14.02 7.91
N ALA A 93 7.34 13.76 8.96
CA ALA A 93 7.12 14.66 10.08
C ALA A 93 8.09 14.43 11.26
N LEU A 94 8.94 13.39 11.18
CA LEU A 94 9.95 13.02 12.18
C LEU A 94 11.40 13.31 11.72
N ALA A 95 11.58 13.98 10.57
CA ALA A 95 12.85 14.47 10.05
C ALA A 95 12.85 16.00 9.96
#